data_AF-A0A433C942-F1
#
_entry.id   AF-A0A433C942-F1
#
_cell.length_a   1.000
_cell.length_b   1.000
_cell.length_c   1.000
_cell.angle_alpha   90.00
_cell.angle_beta   90.00
_cell.angle_gamma   90.00
#
_symmetry.space_group_name_H-M   'P 1'
#
loop_
_entity.id
_entity.type
_entity.pdbx_description
1 polymer ?
#
loop_
_entity_poly.entity_id
_entity_poly.type
_entity_poly.pdbx_seq_one_letter_code
_entity_poly.pdbx_strand_id
1 'polypeptide(L)'
;MNCFAHEGLVRRVIGGHWVWSPAMQQLALDNKIEAYILPGGVSSQLMREIGAGRPGLLTHVGLGTVCDPRQGGGRMNERACDDLAEVLQLDGREYLRYKPFPIHIALVRASAADEDGNISFEHEAANLDAQSLALAARNSGGKVIVQVKERLPRGALKAREVRIPAAWVDAIVVDPEQRASYDIPFDPALSGELTGAARRASEAADHQAEQAAAAQAFGERQAVARRAAEELFNTGKPRPVVNFGVGVPDAVAKLIAARGEHHRLYQTIEHGTYGGTLLDGVLFGYARNASAMLDAATQFDFYAGGGLDIAFLGLGELDALGNVNVSRLGGLTVGPGGFIDIAQNARKVVFCGTFAAKGVKLQTGDGQMRVLQQGSVRKLVRQVDQITFSGPQSLVRGQQVLYLTERASFRLTPQGLELFELAPGIDLQRDVLEQMDFRPLIARELGTMAPAYFLESKVPALEA
;
A
#
# COMPACT_ATOMS: atom_id res chain seq x y z
N MET A 1 7.72 9.54 -13.26
CA MET A 1 8.85 10.50 -13.18
C MET A 1 9.95 10.26 -14.22
N ASN A 2 9.97 9.17 -14.99
CA ASN A 2 11.02 8.92 -16.01
C ASN A 2 11.25 10.09 -16.99
N CYS A 3 10.21 10.81 -17.40
CA CYS A 3 10.34 11.95 -18.32
C CYS A 3 11.15 13.14 -17.75
N PHE A 4 11.42 13.14 -16.44
CA PHE A 4 12.25 14.16 -15.78
C PHE A 4 13.64 13.63 -15.42
N ALA A 5 13.97 12.37 -15.73
CA ALA A 5 15.22 11.72 -15.33
C ALA A 5 16.39 12.12 -16.25
N HIS A 6 16.68 13.42 -16.32
CA HIS A 6 17.82 13.97 -17.05
C HIS A 6 18.80 14.60 -16.05
N GLU A 7 20.09 14.26 -16.14
CA GLU A 7 21.11 14.89 -15.31
C GLU A 7 21.09 16.42 -15.51
N GLY A 8 21.12 17.18 -14.40
CA GLY A 8 21.05 18.64 -14.39
C GLY A 8 19.64 19.23 -14.42
N LEU A 9 18.60 18.48 -14.80
CA LEU A 9 17.21 18.95 -14.76
C LEU A 9 16.62 18.85 -13.35
N VAL A 10 16.83 17.72 -12.69
CA VAL A 10 16.28 17.44 -11.35
C VAL A 10 17.41 17.45 -10.32
N ARG A 11 17.25 18.25 -9.26
CA ARG A 11 18.16 18.26 -8.12
C ARG A 11 17.74 17.27 -7.02
N ARG A 12 16.44 17.26 -6.68
CA ARG A 12 15.87 16.54 -5.54
C ARG A 12 14.56 15.88 -5.92
N VAL A 13 14.33 14.67 -5.43
CA VAL A 13 13.04 13.98 -5.49
C VAL A 13 12.63 13.53 -4.10
N ILE A 14 11.42 13.90 -3.71
CA ILE A 14 10.73 13.41 -2.51
C ILE A 14 9.56 12.57 -3.03
N GLY A 15 9.61 11.26 -2.85
CA GLY A 15 8.64 10.35 -3.46
C GLY A 15 8.18 9.23 -2.53
N GLY A 16 6.91 8.87 -2.60
CA GLY A 16 6.36 7.75 -1.82
C GLY A 16 6.78 6.37 -2.36
N HIS A 17 6.83 6.21 -3.68
CA HIS A 17 7.19 4.93 -4.33
C HIS A 17 7.97 5.17 -5.64
N TRP A 18 9.09 4.46 -5.82
CA TRP A 18 10.09 4.75 -6.85
C TRP A 18 10.14 3.75 -8.01
N VAL A 19 9.54 2.56 -7.85
CA VAL A 19 9.69 1.43 -8.80
C VAL A 19 9.18 1.74 -10.20
N TRP A 20 8.16 2.59 -10.34
CA TRP A 20 7.63 2.99 -11.66
C TRP A 20 8.47 4.07 -12.35
N SER A 21 9.66 4.39 -11.85
CA SER A 21 10.58 5.33 -12.50
C SER A 21 12.03 4.84 -12.41
N PRO A 22 12.37 3.73 -13.10
CA PRO A 22 13.70 3.12 -13.05
C PRO A 22 14.84 4.07 -13.44
N ALA A 23 14.63 4.98 -14.40
CA ALA A 23 15.64 5.97 -14.76
C ALA A 23 15.94 6.93 -13.58
N MET A 24 14.90 7.28 -12.81
CA MET A 24 15.05 8.11 -11.61
C MET A 24 15.71 7.33 -10.46
N GLN A 25 15.37 6.03 -10.30
CA GLN A 25 16.06 5.16 -9.35
C GLN A 25 17.55 5.08 -9.65
N GLN A 26 17.93 4.96 -10.94
CA GLN A 26 19.33 4.92 -11.34
C GLN A 26 20.07 6.21 -10.95
N LEU A 27 19.48 7.39 -11.22
CA LEU A 27 20.07 8.67 -10.79
C LEU A 27 20.24 8.77 -9.27
N ALA A 28 19.30 8.20 -8.49
CA ALA A 28 19.40 8.15 -7.04
C ALA A 28 20.54 7.23 -6.58
N LEU A 29 20.64 6.02 -7.15
CA LEU A 29 21.70 5.04 -6.87
C LEU A 29 23.09 5.60 -7.18
N ASP A 30 23.21 6.29 -8.31
CA ASP A 30 24.46 6.92 -8.76
C ASP A 30 24.78 8.22 -8.01
N ASN A 31 24.01 8.56 -6.95
CA ASN A 31 24.15 9.79 -6.17
C ASN A 31 24.13 11.06 -7.05
N LYS A 32 23.39 11.06 -8.16
CA LYS A 32 23.25 12.21 -9.06
C LYS A 32 22.21 13.22 -8.60
N ILE A 33 21.20 12.76 -7.86
CA ILE A 33 20.13 13.56 -7.28
C ILE A 33 20.02 13.30 -5.78
N GLU A 34 19.40 14.20 -5.04
CA GLU A 34 19.01 13.97 -3.65
C GLU A 34 17.73 13.14 -3.61
N ALA A 35 17.76 11.96 -2.99
CA ALA A 35 16.63 11.04 -2.95
C ALA A 35 16.03 10.92 -1.55
N TYR A 36 14.75 11.26 -1.43
CA TYR A 36 13.98 11.12 -0.20
C TYR A 36 12.72 10.29 -0.41
N ILE A 37 12.32 9.61 0.65
CA ILE A 37 11.03 8.94 0.78
C ILE A 37 10.20 9.55 1.90
N LEU A 38 8.90 9.63 1.68
CA LEU A 38 7.91 9.94 2.70
C LEU A 38 6.82 8.87 2.65
N PRO A 39 6.12 8.60 3.76
CA PRO A 39 4.88 7.83 3.71
C PRO A 39 3.90 8.45 2.71
N GLY A 40 3.12 7.62 2.02
CA GLY A 40 2.16 8.07 1.01
C GLY A 40 1.15 9.04 1.63
N GLY A 41 0.59 8.69 2.78
CA GLY A 41 -0.39 9.55 3.46
C GLY A 41 0.21 10.84 4.00
N VAL A 42 1.42 10.78 4.54
CA VAL A 42 2.18 11.97 4.90
C VAL A 42 2.38 12.90 3.70
N SER A 43 2.71 12.34 2.52
CA SER A 43 2.89 13.14 1.30
C SER A 43 1.59 13.86 0.90
N SER A 44 0.47 13.12 0.89
CA SER A 44 -0.87 13.62 0.59
C SER A 44 -1.32 14.71 1.57
N GLN A 45 -1.22 14.43 2.87
CA GLN A 45 -1.64 15.34 3.94
C GLN A 45 -0.73 16.57 4.01
N LEU A 46 0.58 16.44 3.79
CA LEU A 46 1.50 17.59 3.80
C LEU A 46 1.15 18.61 2.70
N MET A 47 0.69 18.17 1.52
CA MET A 47 0.18 19.09 0.50
C MET A 47 -1.04 19.87 1.01
N ARG A 48 -1.96 19.20 1.72
CA ARG A 48 -3.11 19.86 2.35
C ARG A 48 -2.69 20.87 3.42
N GLU A 49 -1.68 20.54 4.23
CA GLU A 49 -1.13 21.44 5.24
C GLU A 49 -0.43 22.66 4.63
N ILE A 50 0.36 22.47 3.57
CA ILE A 50 0.98 23.55 2.79
C ILE A 50 -0.12 24.46 2.21
N GLY A 51 -1.12 23.88 1.55
CA GLY A 51 -2.24 24.63 0.98
C GLY A 51 -3.06 25.38 2.03
N ALA A 52 -3.15 24.87 3.25
CA ALA A 52 -3.82 25.54 4.37
C ALA A 52 -2.95 26.59 5.08
N GLY A 53 -1.68 26.76 4.69
CA GLY A 53 -0.74 27.68 5.37
C GLY A 53 -0.37 27.25 6.79
N ARG A 54 -0.45 25.94 7.09
CA ARG A 54 -0.13 25.41 8.41
C ARG A 54 1.37 25.17 8.58
N PRO A 55 1.89 25.17 9.82
CA PRO A 55 3.34 25.11 10.07
C PRO A 55 3.96 23.74 9.76
N GLY A 56 3.22 22.77 9.22
CA GLY A 56 3.67 21.43 8.90
C GLY A 56 2.66 20.37 9.34
N LEU A 57 2.88 19.14 8.90
CA LEU A 57 2.03 18.01 9.29
C LEU A 57 2.54 17.42 10.60
N LEU A 58 1.77 17.60 11.67
CA LEU A 58 1.96 16.93 12.95
C LEU A 58 1.28 15.55 12.92
N THR A 59 2.05 14.48 13.03
CA THR A 59 1.52 13.11 12.98
C THR A 59 2.43 12.13 13.71
N HIS A 60 1.86 11.03 14.22
CA HIS A 60 2.65 9.90 14.74
C HIS A 60 3.16 8.98 13.62
N VAL A 61 2.68 9.15 12.38
CA VAL A 61 3.05 8.31 11.25
C VAL A 61 4.53 8.49 10.88
N GLY A 62 5.28 7.39 10.89
CA GLY A 62 6.72 7.34 10.64
C GLY A 62 7.59 7.25 11.89
N LEU A 63 7.05 7.41 13.10
CA LEU A 63 7.83 7.24 14.33
C LEU A 63 8.47 5.85 14.38
N GLY A 64 9.77 5.80 14.67
CA GLY A 64 10.55 4.56 14.75
C GLY A 64 10.80 3.87 13.40
N THR A 65 10.42 4.47 12.27
CA THR A 65 10.71 3.95 10.92
C THR A 65 11.81 4.75 10.25
N VAL A 66 12.23 4.37 9.04
CA VAL A 66 13.21 5.08 8.21
C VAL A 66 12.87 6.56 7.99
N CYS A 67 11.60 6.94 8.09
CA CYS A 67 11.14 8.33 7.97
C CYS A 67 11.33 9.15 9.26
N ASP A 68 11.55 8.50 10.41
CA ASP A 68 11.97 9.16 11.64
C ASP A 68 13.38 9.74 11.45
N PRO A 69 13.62 11.04 11.75
CA PRO A 69 14.95 11.65 11.60
C PRO A 69 16.04 10.94 12.40
N ARG A 70 15.69 10.19 13.45
CA ARG A 70 16.61 9.40 14.27
C ARG A 70 17.04 8.08 13.60
N GLN A 71 16.32 7.61 12.58
CA GLN A 71 16.57 6.35 11.88
C GLN A 71 16.99 6.54 10.41
N GLY A 72 16.84 7.75 9.87
CA GLY A 72 17.23 8.04 8.49
C GLY A 72 16.59 9.30 7.93
N GLY A 73 15.46 9.75 8.48
CA GLY A 73 14.75 10.95 8.01
C GLY A 73 14.22 10.84 6.57
N GLY A 74 14.02 9.61 6.10
CA GLY A 74 13.59 9.31 4.73
C GLY A 74 14.69 9.47 3.68
N ARG A 75 15.96 9.69 4.08
CA ARG A 75 17.09 9.81 3.14
C ARG A 75 17.42 8.45 2.51
N MET A 76 17.54 8.42 1.19
CA MET A 76 17.78 7.18 0.43
C MET A 76 19.18 7.10 -0.18
N ASN A 77 19.95 8.19 -0.16
CA ASN A 77 21.32 8.22 -0.64
C ASN A 77 22.14 9.32 0.08
N GLU A 78 23.44 9.36 -0.17
CA GLU A 78 24.38 10.25 0.54
C GLU A 78 24.19 11.73 0.17
N ARG A 79 23.66 12.01 -1.03
CA ARG A 79 23.32 13.38 -1.44
C ARG A 79 22.15 13.98 -0.67
N ALA A 80 21.28 13.16 -0.11
CA ALA A 80 20.16 13.61 0.69
C ALA A 80 20.65 13.93 2.13
N CYS A 81 20.81 15.21 2.46
CA CYS A 81 21.35 15.64 3.76
C CYS A 81 20.35 16.43 4.63
N ASP A 82 19.27 16.96 4.07
CA ASP A 82 18.31 17.79 4.80
C ASP A 82 17.41 16.93 5.71
N ASP A 83 16.98 17.49 6.83
CA ASP A 83 15.93 16.91 7.67
C ASP A 83 14.56 17.39 7.21
N LEU A 84 13.77 16.50 6.59
CA LEU A 84 12.39 16.79 6.16
C LEU A 84 11.38 16.77 7.32
N ALA A 85 11.74 16.18 8.45
CA ALA A 85 10.91 16.09 9.64
C ALA A 85 11.71 16.34 10.91
N GLU A 86 11.03 16.67 11.99
CA GLU A 86 11.60 16.78 13.33
C GLU A 86 10.70 16.09 14.35
N VAL A 87 11.29 15.60 15.45
CA VAL A 87 10.54 15.03 16.57
C VAL A 87 10.10 16.16 17.49
N LEU A 88 8.81 16.20 17.79
CA LEU A 88 8.21 17.10 18.76
C LEU A 88 7.60 16.33 19.91
N GLN A 89 7.60 16.94 21.09
CA GLN A 89 6.91 16.44 22.28
C GLN A 89 5.70 17.34 22.53
N LEU A 90 4.50 16.75 22.50
CA LEU A 90 3.23 17.43 22.77
C LEU A 90 2.41 16.56 23.70
N ASP A 91 1.91 17.15 24.80
CA ASP A 91 1.07 16.46 25.79
C ASP A 91 1.65 15.12 26.29
N GLY A 92 2.98 15.08 26.46
CA GLY A 92 3.71 13.90 26.94
C GLY A 92 3.86 12.77 25.90
N ARG A 93 3.61 13.05 24.62
CA ARG A 93 3.75 12.10 23.51
C ARG A 93 4.65 12.65 22.41
N GLU A 94 5.40 11.76 21.79
CA GLU A 94 6.19 12.09 20.60
C GLU A 94 5.31 12.16 19.35
N TYR A 95 5.62 13.13 18.50
CA TYR A 95 5.08 13.30 17.15
C TYR A 95 6.21 13.65 16.19
N LEU A 96 6.00 13.38 14.90
CA LEU A 96 6.82 13.96 13.84
C LEU A 96 6.11 15.19 13.29
N ARG A 97 6.85 16.29 13.12
CA ARG A 97 6.43 17.42 12.28
C ARG A 97 7.15 17.32 10.94
N TYR A 98 6.43 16.93 9.89
CA TYR A 98 6.94 17.04 8.53
C TYR A 98 6.86 18.50 8.07
N LYS A 99 7.98 19.04 7.60
CA LYS A 99 8.16 20.47 7.35
C LYS A 99 7.50 20.88 6.03
N PRO A 100 6.76 22.00 5.98
CA PRO A 100 6.17 22.50 4.75
C PRO A 100 7.23 23.12 3.85
N PHE A 101 6.93 23.19 2.55
CA PHE A 101 7.74 23.86 1.54
C PHE A 101 6.85 24.44 0.45
N PRO A 102 7.24 25.53 -0.24
CA PRO A 102 6.41 26.14 -1.27
C PRO A 102 6.31 25.22 -2.50
N ILE A 103 5.10 25.10 -3.05
CA ILE A 103 4.85 24.42 -4.31
C ILE A 103 4.75 25.47 -5.42
N HIS A 104 5.75 25.50 -6.30
CA HIS A 104 5.79 26.50 -7.37
C HIS A 104 4.94 26.13 -8.58
N ILE A 105 4.81 24.83 -8.88
CA ILE A 105 4.03 24.30 -10.01
C ILE A 105 3.31 23.04 -9.55
N ALA A 106 1.99 22.97 -9.79
CA ALA A 106 1.20 21.75 -9.72
C ALA A 106 0.83 21.30 -11.14
N LEU A 107 1.18 20.05 -11.47
CA LEU A 107 0.74 19.36 -12.67
C LEU A 107 -0.35 18.37 -12.27
N VAL A 108 -1.58 18.62 -12.73
CA VAL A 108 -2.76 17.82 -12.38
C VAL A 108 -3.36 17.24 -13.66
N ARG A 109 -3.93 16.05 -13.56
CA ARG A 109 -4.76 15.45 -14.60
C ARG A 109 -6.18 15.28 -14.09
N ALA A 110 -7.15 15.52 -14.95
CA ALA A 110 -8.58 15.37 -14.67
C ALA A 110 -9.35 15.00 -15.96
N SER A 111 -10.67 14.77 -15.87
CA SER A 111 -11.47 14.38 -17.04
C SER A 111 -11.75 15.57 -17.94
N ALA A 112 -12.33 16.64 -17.39
CA ALA A 112 -12.89 17.73 -18.17
C ALA A 112 -12.71 19.07 -17.45
N ALA A 113 -12.73 20.14 -18.24
CA ALA A 113 -12.85 21.50 -17.76
C ALA A 113 -14.04 22.19 -18.42
N ASP A 114 -14.87 22.92 -17.68
CA ASP A 114 -15.87 23.79 -18.31
C ASP A 114 -15.24 25.08 -18.89
N GLU A 115 -16.01 25.87 -19.63
CA GLU A 115 -15.57 27.16 -20.18
C GLU A 115 -15.14 28.19 -19.12
N ASP A 116 -15.60 28.03 -17.87
CA ASP A 116 -15.15 28.86 -16.74
C ASP A 116 -13.80 28.41 -16.18
N GLY A 117 -13.40 27.17 -16.45
CA GLY A 117 -12.18 26.54 -15.97
C GLY A 117 -12.37 25.67 -14.72
N ASN A 118 -13.60 25.33 -14.35
CA ASN A 118 -13.88 24.36 -13.29
C ASN A 118 -13.55 22.96 -13.76
N ILE A 119 -12.96 22.15 -12.89
CA ILE A 119 -12.40 20.83 -13.23
C ILE A 119 -13.19 19.70 -12.56
N SER A 120 -13.50 18.65 -13.33
CA SER A 120 -14.18 17.42 -12.89
C SER A 120 -13.34 16.15 -13.14
N PHE A 121 -13.64 15.08 -12.40
CA PHE A 121 -12.86 13.83 -12.31
C PHE A 121 -13.70 12.57 -12.62
N GLU A 122 -14.88 12.75 -13.21
CA GLU A 122 -15.88 11.72 -13.54
C GLU A 122 -15.38 10.54 -14.37
N HIS A 123 -14.31 10.66 -15.16
CA HIS A 123 -13.73 9.59 -15.97
C HIS A 123 -12.40 9.06 -15.41
N GLU A 124 -11.90 9.65 -14.31
CA GLU A 124 -10.66 9.22 -13.67
C GLU A 124 -10.95 8.08 -12.68
N ALA A 125 -10.01 7.14 -12.53
CA ALA A 125 -10.21 5.99 -11.65
C ALA A 125 -10.06 6.30 -10.15
N ALA A 126 -9.49 7.47 -9.82
CA ALA A 126 -9.32 7.96 -8.46
C ALA A 126 -9.09 9.48 -8.48
N ASN A 127 -9.47 10.17 -7.39
CA ASN A 127 -9.20 11.60 -7.23
C ASN A 127 -7.76 11.89 -6.77
N LEU A 128 -7.15 10.95 -6.06
CA LEU A 128 -5.82 11.08 -5.44
C LEU A 128 -5.70 12.38 -4.63
N ASP A 129 -4.60 13.10 -4.80
CA ASP A 129 -4.26 14.34 -4.08
C ASP A 129 -4.48 15.59 -4.92
N ALA A 130 -5.19 15.49 -6.05
CA ALA A 130 -5.27 16.55 -7.05
C ALA A 130 -5.73 17.89 -6.45
N GLN A 131 -6.76 17.86 -5.61
CA GLN A 131 -7.29 19.06 -4.95
C GLN A 131 -6.29 19.67 -3.96
N SER A 132 -5.68 18.84 -3.10
CA SER A 132 -4.67 19.28 -2.12
C SER A 132 -3.43 19.86 -2.80
N LEU A 133 -2.97 19.24 -3.89
CA LEU A 133 -1.83 19.71 -4.68
C LEU A 133 -2.12 21.05 -5.37
N ALA A 134 -3.30 21.20 -5.98
CA ALA A 134 -3.71 22.47 -6.59
C ALA A 134 -3.79 23.60 -5.55
N LEU A 135 -4.38 23.31 -4.38
CA LEU A 135 -4.45 24.28 -3.28
C LEU A 135 -3.06 24.65 -2.75
N ALA A 136 -2.16 23.68 -2.59
CA ALA A 136 -0.78 23.88 -2.16
C ALA A 136 -0.03 24.82 -3.11
N ALA A 137 -0.11 24.58 -4.41
CA ALA A 137 0.52 25.44 -5.42
C ALA A 137 -0.08 26.84 -5.40
N ARG A 138 -1.41 26.96 -5.43
CA ARG A 138 -2.10 28.26 -5.45
C ARG A 138 -1.72 29.13 -4.26
N ASN A 139 -1.75 28.58 -3.06
CA ASN A 139 -1.47 29.35 -1.83
C ASN A 139 0.03 29.51 -1.54
N SER A 140 0.88 28.79 -2.26
CA SER A 140 2.33 29.07 -2.31
C SER A 140 2.69 30.18 -3.31
N GLY A 141 1.71 30.78 -4.00
CA GLY A 141 1.95 31.73 -5.10
C GLY A 141 2.44 31.07 -6.40
N GLY A 142 2.33 29.75 -6.49
CA GLY A 142 2.69 28.95 -7.65
C GLY A 142 1.61 28.94 -8.73
N LYS A 143 1.75 28.01 -9.69
CA LYS A 143 0.83 27.82 -10.82
C LYS A 143 0.21 26.44 -10.85
N VAL A 144 -1.09 26.39 -11.16
CA VAL A 144 -1.82 25.12 -11.36
C VAL A 144 -2.08 24.91 -12.84
N ILE A 145 -1.48 23.86 -13.40
CA ILE A 145 -1.65 23.45 -14.79
C ILE A 145 -2.40 22.12 -14.80
N VAL A 146 -3.56 22.10 -15.45
CA VAL A 146 -4.44 20.93 -15.49
C VAL A 146 -4.53 20.38 -16.91
N GLN A 147 -4.14 19.12 -17.10
CA GLN A 147 -4.47 18.37 -18.31
C GLN A 147 -5.89 17.80 -18.18
N VAL A 148 -6.71 17.99 -19.22
CA VAL A 148 -8.06 17.42 -19.33
C VAL A 148 -8.24 16.77 -20.69
N LYS A 149 -9.16 15.80 -20.78
CA LYS A 149 -9.52 15.18 -22.04
C LYS A 149 -10.30 16.12 -22.95
N GLU A 150 -11.26 16.85 -22.38
CA GLU A 150 -12.15 17.72 -23.14
C GLU A 150 -12.52 19.01 -22.41
N ARG A 151 -13.02 19.98 -23.18
CA ARG A 151 -13.65 21.20 -22.67
C ARG A 151 -15.16 21.11 -22.86
N LEU A 152 -15.90 21.46 -21.81
CA LEU A 152 -17.35 21.43 -21.80
C LEU A 152 -17.95 22.85 -21.77
N PRO A 153 -19.16 23.06 -22.31
CA PRO A 153 -19.84 24.35 -22.21
C PRO A 153 -20.05 24.79 -20.76
N ARG A 154 -20.13 26.11 -20.54
CA ARG A 154 -20.53 26.67 -19.24
C ARG A 154 -21.80 26.01 -18.71
N GLY A 155 -21.77 25.56 -17.44
CA GLY A 155 -22.91 24.93 -16.78
C GLY A 155 -23.12 23.44 -17.09
N ALA A 156 -22.22 22.81 -17.87
CA ALA A 156 -22.28 21.38 -18.13
C ALA A 156 -21.95 20.51 -16.89
N LEU A 157 -21.12 21.02 -15.99
CA LEU A 157 -20.71 20.31 -14.77
C LEU A 157 -21.69 20.56 -13.63
N LYS A 158 -22.07 19.49 -12.90
CA LYS A 158 -22.81 19.67 -11.65
C LYS A 158 -21.87 20.25 -10.59
N ALA A 159 -22.34 21.20 -9.80
CA ALA A 159 -21.50 21.88 -8.81
C ALA A 159 -20.82 20.94 -7.79
N ARG A 160 -21.45 19.79 -7.46
CA ARG A 160 -20.86 18.78 -6.56
C ARG A 160 -19.80 17.88 -7.24
N GLU A 161 -19.73 17.89 -8.57
CA GLU A 161 -18.75 17.13 -9.36
C GLU A 161 -17.49 17.96 -9.64
N VAL A 162 -17.54 19.28 -9.46
CA VAL A 162 -16.36 20.16 -9.51
C VAL A 162 -15.45 19.87 -8.31
N ARG A 163 -14.21 19.47 -8.58
CA ARG A 163 -13.20 19.18 -7.56
C ARG A 163 -12.14 20.27 -7.42
N ILE A 164 -11.80 20.94 -8.53
CA ILE A 164 -10.90 22.09 -8.52
C ILE A 164 -11.67 23.26 -9.14
N PRO A 165 -12.02 24.30 -8.35
CA PRO A 165 -12.67 25.49 -8.87
C PRO A 165 -11.77 26.25 -9.84
N ALA A 166 -12.36 26.90 -10.84
CA ALA A 166 -11.66 27.75 -11.81
C ALA A 166 -10.72 28.78 -11.15
N ALA A 167 -11.10 29.30 -9.99
CA ALA A 167 -10.33 30.29 -9.24
C ALA A 167 -8.92 29.82 -8.84
N TRP A 168 -8.64 28.51 -8.87
CA TRP A 168 -7.35 27.94 -8.50
C TRP A 168 -6.48 27.63 -9.73
N VAL A 169 -7.08 27.58 -10.92
CA VAL A 169 -6.43 27.08 -12.15
C VAL A 169 -5.78 28.23 -12.91
N ASP A 170 -4.52 28.04 -13.35
CA ASP A 170 -3.79 29.01 -14.16
C ASP A 170 -3.76 28.64 -15.64
N ALA A 171 -3.70 27.34 -15.96
CA ALA A 171 -3.70 26.86 -17.34
C ALA A 171 -4.41 25.51 -17.47
N ILE A 172 -5.09 25.33 -18.62
CA ILE A 172 -5.75 24.08 -19.00
C ILE A 172 -5.16 23.62 -20.33
N VAL A 173 -4.65 22.39 -20.35
CA VAL A 173 -4.14 21.70 -21.54
C VAL A 173 -5.14 20.62 -21.93
N VAL A 174 -5.58 20.62 -23.18
CA VAL A 174 -6.54 19.62 -23.68
C VAL A 174 -5.77 18.52 -24.40
N ASP A 175 -5.93 17.28 -23.95
CA ASP A 175 -5.40 16.06 -24.56
C ASP A 175 -6.57 15.10 -24.87
N PRO A 176 -7.16 15.17 -26.08
CA PRO A 176 -8.29 14.33 -26.46
C PRO A 176 -8.00 12.83 -26.40
N GLU A 177 -6.72 12.45 -26.50
CA GLU A 177 -6.25 11.07 -26.51
C GLU A 177 -5.86 10.55 -25.11
N GLN A 178 -6.13 11.33 -24.06
CA GLN A 178 -5.89 10.93 -22.68
C GLN A 178 -6.55 9.58 -22.36
N ARG A 179 -5.73 8.65 -21.85
CA ARG A 179 -6.12 7.27 -21.47
C ARG A 179 -6.27 7.11 -19.97
N ALA A 180 -7.24 6.36 -19.47
CA ALA A 180 -7.45 6.09 -18.04
C ALA A 180 -6.22 5.47 -17.34
N SER A 181 -5.50 4.58 -18.02
CA SER A 181 -4.22 4.03 -17.55
C SER A 181 -3.29 3.66 -18.73
N TYR A 182 -2.12 3.12 -18.42
CA TYR A 182 -1.17 2.61 -19.43
C TYR A 182 -1.80 1.52 -20.31
N ASP A 183 -2.55 0.60 -19.71
CA ASP A 183 -3.11 -0.56 -20.41
C ASP A 183 -4.58 -0.35 -20.80
N ILE A 184 -5.32 0.47 -20.07
CA ILE A 184 -6.76 0.67 -20.26
C ILE A 184 -7.01 2.07 -20.82
N PRO A 185 -7.41 2.21 -22.10
CA PRO A 185 -7.75 3.51 -22.69
C PRO A 185 -8.88 4.20 -21.94
N PHE A 186 -9.99 3.51 -21.69
CA PHE A 186 -11.09 3.96 -20.87
C PHE A 186 -11.94 2.78 -20.46
N ASP A 187 -12.44 2.79 -19.22
CA ASP A 187 -13.41 1.82 -18.74
C ASP A 187 -14.34 2.46 -17.70
N PRO A 188 -15.66 2.54 -17.96
CA PRO A 188 -16.60 3.20 -17.05
C PRO A 188 -16.77 2.45 -15.71
N ALA A 189 -16.32 1.19 -15.62
CA ALA A 189 -16.27 0.48 -14.34
C ALA A 189 -15.14 0.99 -13.44
N LEU A 190 -14.05 1.54 -14.02
CA LEU A 190 -12.94 2.11 -13.24
C LEU A 190 -13.27 3.48 -12.67
N SER A 191 -14.00 4.30 -13.42
CA SER A 191 -14.43 5.63 -12.97
C SER A 191 -15.63 5.61 -12.03
N GLY A 192 -16.34 4.47 -11.95
CA GLY A 192 -17.50 4.30 -11.08
C GLY A 192 -18.81 4.84 -11.67
N GLU A 193 -18.84 5.12 -12.97
CA GLU A 193 -20.02 5.69 -13.66
C GLU A 193 -21.12 4.68 -13.94
N LEU A 194 -20.79 3.38 -13.96
CA LEU A 194 -21.77 2.34 -14.21
C LEU A 194 -22.84 2.30 -13.10
N THR A 195 -24.10 2.30 -13.52
CA THR A 195 -25.27 2.16 -12.64
C THR A 195 -26.25 1.11 -13.16
N GLY A 196 -27.22 0.72 -12.32
CA GLY A 196 -28.34 -0.12 -12.73
C GLY A 196 -27.94 -1.48 -13.32
N ALA A 197 -28.51 -1.84 -14.47
CA ALA A 197 -28.27 -3.12 -15.12
C ALA A 197 -26.85 -3.26 -15.68
N ALA A 198 -26.26 -2.18 -16.20
CA ALA A 198 -24.90 -2.19 -16.74
C ALA A 198 -23.87 -2.50 -15.64
N ARG A 199 -24.03 -1.88 -14.47
CA ARG A 199 -23.20 -2.19 -13.29
C ARG A 199 -23.30 -3.65 -12.90
N ARG A 200 -24.52 -4.19 -12.76
CA ARG A 200 -24.72 -5.61 -12.37
C ARG A 200 -24.11 -6.59 -13.37
N ALA A 201 -24.20 -6.28 -14.66
CA ALA A 201 -23.56 -7.10 -15.70
C ALA A 201 -22.03 -7.07 -15.58
N SER A 202 -21.45 -5.89 -15.33
CA SER A 202 -20.01 -5.71 -15.09
C SER A 202 -19.54 -6.48 -13.85
N GLU A 203 -20.25 -6.36 -12.72
CA GLU A 203 -19.92 -7.08 -11.48
C GLU A 203 -20.03 -8.60 -11.66
N ALA A 204 -21.02 -9.09 -12.42
CA ALA A 204 -21.14 -10.52 -12.73
C ALA A 204 -19.99 -11.03 -13.60
N ALA A 205 -19.54 -10.24 -14.58
CA ALA A 205 -18.40 -10.58 -15.42
C ALA A 205 -17.10 -10.60 -14.61
N ASP A 206 -16.89 -9.61 -13.74
CA ASP A 206 -15.74 -9.57 -12.83
C ASP A 206 -15.72 -10.82 -11.93
N HIS A 207 -16.85 -11.19 -11.33
CA HIS A 207 -16.94 -12.36 -10.47
C HIS A 207 -16.65 -13.67 -11.22
N GLN A 208 -17.15 -13.82 -12.46
CA GLN A 208 -16.84 -14.98 -13.30
C GLN A 208 -15.34 -15.04 -13.63
N ALA A 209 -14.71 -13.90 -13.90
CA ALA A 209 -13.27 -13.83 -14.16
C ALA A 209 -12.46 -14.24 -12.92
N GLU A 210 -12.84 -13.79 -11.73
CA GLU A 210 -12.22 -14.19 -10.46
C GLU A 210 -12.37 -15.70 -10.20
N GLN A 211 -13.55 -16.28 -10.46
CA GLN A 211 -13.76 -17.72 -10.33
C GLN A 211 -12.91 -18.54 -11.30
N ALA A 212 -12.76 -18.06 -12.55
CA ALA A 212 -11.90 -18.69 -13.54
C ALA A 212 -10.42 -18.56 -13.17
N ALA A 213 -9.99 -17.40 -12.68
CA ALA A 213 -8.63 -17.16 -12.22
C ALA A 213 -8.28 -17.99 -10.97
N ALA A 214 -9.24 -18.19 -10.07
CA ALA A 214 -9.08 -19.04 -8.89
C ALA A 214 -8.91 -20.54 -9.23
N ALA A 215 -9.19 -20.95 -10.48
CA ALA A 215 -8.90 -22.29 -10.98
C ALA A 215 -7.44 -22.50 -11.42
N GLN A 216 -6.57 -21.50 -11.21
CA GLN A 216 -5.12 -21.63 -11.41
C GLN A 216 -4.49 -22.72 -10.52
N ALA A 217 -3.31 -23.19 -10.93
CA ALA A 217 -2.55 -24.19 -10.19
C ALA A 217 -2.33 -23.75 -8.74
N PHE A 218 -2.65 -24.65 -7.82
CA PHE A 218 -2.44 -24.46 -6.40
C PHE A 218 -0.93 -24.43 -6.08
N GLY A 219 -0.50 -23.52 -5.21
CA GLY A 219 0.90 -23.36 -4.83
C GLY A 219 1.07 -22.74 -3.45
N GLU A 220 2.31 -22.39 -3.11
CA GLU A 220 2.68 -21.86 -1.80
C GLU A 220 1.98 -20.54 -1.48
N ARG A 221 1.76 -19.68 -2.49
CA ARG A 221 1.08 -18.39 -2.31
C ARG A 221 -0.37 -18.60 -1.90
N GLN A 222 -1.06 -19.56 -2.51
CA GLN A 222 -2.44 -19.91 -2.15
C GLN A 222 -2.52 -20.54 -0.76
N ALA A 223 -1.53 -21.35 -0.36
CA ALA A 223 -1.46 -21.90 0.99
C ALA A 223 -1.35 -20.79 2.06
N VAL A 224 -0.43 -19.84 1.86
CA VAL A 224 -0.29 -18.67 2.76
C VAL A 224 -1.55 -17.82 2.76
N ALA A 225 -2.14 -17.55 1.58
CA ALA A 225 -3.36 -16.76 1.47
C ALA A 225 -4.55 -17.40 2.20
N ARG A 226 -4.69 -18.74 2.15
CA ARG A 226 -5.73 -19.47 2.89
C ARG A 226 -5.56 -19.34 4.40
N ARG A 227 -4.33 -19.49 4.91
CA ARG A 227 -4.04 -19.29 6.34
C ARG A 227 -4.29 -17.85 6.76
N ALA A 228 -3.87 -16.88 5.95
CA ALA A 228 -4.06 -15.46 6.22
C ALA A 228 -5.56 -15.07 6.21
N ALA A 229 -6.37 -15.67 5.33
CA ALA A 229 -7.79 -15.36 5.22
C ALA A 229 -8.59 -15.67 6.49
N GLU A 230 -8.14 -16.59 7.35
CA GLU A 230 -8.77 -16.81 8.66
C GLU A 230 -8.71 -15.58 9.56
N GLU A 231 -7.67 -14.77 9.41
CA GLU A 231 -7.49 -13.59 10.24
C GLU A 231 -8.44 -12.45 9.87
N LEU A 232 -9.07 -12.48 8.68
CA LEU A 232 -10.01 -11.46 8.21
C LEU A 232 -11.14 -11.23 9.21
N PHE A 233 -11.73 -12.32 9.71
CA PHE A 233 -12.89 -12.26 10.59
C PHE A 233 -12.51 -12.30 12.08
N ASN A 234 -11.22 -12.50 12.38
CA ASN A 234 -10.65 -12.42 13.75
C ASN A 234 -10.38 -10.96 14.17
N THR A 235 -11.35 -10.08 13.95
CA THR A 235 -11.29 -8.64 14.29
C THR A 235 -12.33 -8.23 15.33
N GLY A 236 -13.25 -9.13 15.70
CA GLY A 236 -14.38 -8.84 16.58
C GLY A 236 -15.46 -7.96 15.93
N LYS A 237 -15.40 -7.75 14.60
CA LYS A 237 -16.40 -7.00 13.84
C LYS A 237 -17.12 -7.89 12.83
N PRO A 238 -18.45 -7.71 12.64
CA PRO A 238 -19.19 -8.43 11.61
C PRO A 238 -18.70 -8.15 10.18
N ARG A 239 -18.23 -6.92 9.95
CA ARG A 239 -17.66 -6.48 8.67
C ARG A 239 -16.38 -5.67 8.92
N PRO A 240 -15.19 -6.28 8.84
CA PRO A 240 -13.93 -5.58 9.02
C PRO A 240 -13.69 -4.58 7.88
N VAL A 241 -13.05 -3.45 8.21
CA VAL A 241 -12.43 -2.58 7.21
C VAL A 241 -11.03 -3.11 6.89
N VAL A 242 -10.77 -3.39 5.61
CA VAL A 242 -9.59 -4.14 5.16
C VAL A 242 -8.82 -3.38 4.08
N ASN A 243 -7.50 -3.49 4.12
CA ASN A 243 -6.60 -3.10 3.03
C ASN A 243 -5.71 -4.30 2.66
N PHE A 244 -5.46 -4.47 1.35
CA PHE A 244 -4.62 -5.54 0.81
C PHE A 244 -3.46 -4.92 0.02
N GLY A 245 -2.24 -5.29 0.38
CA GLY A 245 -1.04 -4.90 -0.35
C GLY A 245 -0.76 -5.76 -1.59
N VAL A 246 0.36 -5.49 -2.25
CA VAL A 246 0.84 -6.26 -3.40
C VAL A 246 1.40 -7.61 -2.95
N GLY A 247 1.22 -8.66 -3.78
CA GLY A 247 1.89 -9.95 -3.63
C GLY A 247 0.98 -11.03 -3.03
N VAL A 248 1.44 -11.73 -1.98
CA VAL A 248 0.61 -12.72 -1.29
C VAL A 248 -0.68 -12.10 -0.70
N PRO A 249 -0.69 -10.86 -0.18
CA PRO A 249 -1.94 -10.22 0.25
C PRO A 249 -3.02 -10.08 -0.85
N ASP A 250 -2.64 -9.84 -2.10
CA ASP A 250 -3.57 -9.82 -3.25
C ASP A 250 -4.25 -11.18 -3.45
N ALA A 251 -3.53 -12.29 -3.20
CA ALA A 251 -4.13 -13.63 -3.24
C ALA A 251 -5.19 -13.84 -2.14
N VAL A 252 -5.10 -13.13 -1.01
CA VAL A 252 -6.17 -13.14 0.01
C VAL A 252 -7.41 -12.45 -0.53
N ALA A 253 -7.26 -11.30 -1.17
CA ALA A 253 -8.38 -10.56 -1.77
C ALA A 253 -9.09 -11.41 -2.84
N LYS A 254 -8.32 -12.04 -3.75
CA LYS A 254 -8.83 -12.93 -4.80
C LYS A 254 -9.55 -14.17 -4.25
N LEU A 255 -9.05 -14.74 -3.16
CA LEU A 255 -9.72 -15.87 -2.49
C LEU A 255 -11.13 -15.48 -2.02
N ILE A 256 -11.27 -14.30 -1.43
CA ILE A 256 -12.57 -13.77 -0.97
C ILE A 256 -13.46 -13.40 -2.16
N ALA A 257 -12.87 -12.86 -3.24
CA ALA A 257 -13.57 -12.53 -4.47
C ALA A 257 -14.20 -13.75 -5.14
N ALA A 258 -13.41 -14.79 -5.34
CA ALA A 258 -13.84 -16.05 -5.96
C ALA A 258 -14.93 -16.76 -5.15
N ARG A 259 -14.95 -16.57 -3.82
CA ARG A 259 -15.98 -17.09 -2.91
C ARG A 259 -17.26 -16.27 -2.88
N GLY A 260 -17.29 -15.08 -3.51
CA GLY A 260 -18.44 -14.17 -3.44
C GLY A 260 -18.61 -13.51 -2.07
N GLU A 261 -17.55 -13.48 -1.26
CA GLU A 261 -17.61 -13.06 0.15
C GLU A 261 -17.29 -11.57 0.35
N HIS A 262 -17.09 -10.79 -0.71
CA HIS A 262 -16.80 -9.35 -0.62
C HIS A 262 -17.82 -8.54 0.19
N HIS A 263 -19.08 -8.95 0.19
CA HIS A 263 -20.14 -8.31 0.97
C HIS A 263 -19.89 -8.36 2.49
N ARG A 264 -19.02 -9.26 2.96
CA ARG A 264 -18.65 -9.43 4.38
C ARG A 264 -17.56 -8.46 4.83
N LEU A 265 -17.00 -7.64 3.94
CA LEU A 265 -15.90 -6.70 4.23
C LEU A 265 -16.25 -5.28 3.78
N TYR A 266 -15.49 -4.32 4.29
CA TYR A 266 -15.29 -3.02 3.68
C TYR A 266 -13.85 -2.97 3.17
N GLN A 267 -13.64 -3.39 1.92
CA GLN A 267 -12.34 -3.32 1.27
C GLN A 267 -12.02 -1.88 0.86
N THR A 268 -10.77 -1.48 1.06
CA THR A 268 -10.30 -0.11 0.82
C THR A 268 -8.94 -0.10 0.15
N ILE A 269 -8.73 0.87 -0.74
CA ILE A 269 -7.42 1.25 -1.30
C ILE A 269 -7.03 2.60 -0.67
N GLU A 270 -5.76 2.77 -0.36
CA GLU A 270 -5.20 3.97 0.27
C GLU A 270 -5.45 5.27 -0.50
N HIS A 271 -5.68 5.16 -1.81
CA HIS A 271 -6.01 6.27 -2.70
C HIS A 271 -7.45 6.80 -2.57
N GLY A 272 -8.29 6.16 -1.74
CA GLY A 272 -9.65 6.62 -1.42
C GLY A 272 -10.79 5.74 -1.97
N THR A 273 -10.47 4.63 -2.62
CA THR A 273 -11.47 3.75 -3.25
C THR A 273 -12.00 2.70 -2.27
N TYR A 274 -13.32 2.49 -2.26
CA TYR A 274 -14.01 1.49 -1.44
C TYR A 274 -14.73 0.45 -2.32
N GLY A 275 -14.62 -0.82 -1.91
CA GLY A 275 -15.26 -1.95 -2.57
C GLY A 275 -14.72 -2.21 -3.98
N GLY A 276 -15.53 -2.89 -4.79
CA GLY A 276 -15.16 -3.26 -6.15
C GLY A 276 -14.17 -4.43 -6.24
N THR A 277 -13.90 -4.84 -7.48
CA THR A 277 -12.92 -5.87 -7.81
C THR A 277 -11.56 -5.21 -7.99
N LEU A 278 -10.57 -5.60 -7.19
CA LEU A 278 -9.22 -5.04 -7.26
C LEU A 278 -8.53 -5.51 -8.53
N LEU A 279 -7.77 -4.61 -9.15
CA LEU A 279 -6.86 -4.96 -10.23
C LEU A 279 -5.45 -5.25 -9.70
N ASP A 280 -4.69 -6.04 -10.45
CA ASP A 280 -3.36 -6.50 -10.08
C ASP A 280 -2.27 -6.00 -11.05
N GLY A 281 -1.03 -6.44 -10.82
CA GLY A 281 0.10 -6.14 -11.69
C GLY A 281 0.35 -4.63 -11.81
N VAL A 282 0.44 -4.13 -13.04
CA VAL A 282 0.69 -2.70 -13.32
C VAL A 282 -0.53 -1.82 -13.08
N LEU A 283 -1.71 -2.43 -12.88
CA LEU A 283 -2.98 -1.77 -12.56
C LEU A 283 -3.31 -1.90 -11.07
N PHE A 284 -2.37 -2.37 -10.24
CA PHE A 284 -2.54 -2.37 -8.79
C PHE A 284 -2.85 -0.95 -8.27
N GLY A 285 -3.80 -0.86 -7.33
CA GLY A 285 -4.31 0.41 -6.81
C GLY A 285 -5.53 0.95 -7.56
N TYR A 286 -6.00 0.25 -8.60
CA TYR A 286 -7.29 0.47 -9.25
C TYR A 286 -8.32 -0.55 -8.77
N ALA A 287 -9.60 -0.18 -8.81
CA ALA A 287 -10.71 -1.11 -8.63
C ALA A 287 -11.80 -0.85 -9.67
N ARG A 288 -12.41 -1.92 -10.15
CA ARG A 288 -13.63 -1.88 -10.96
C ARG A 288 -14.85 -1.87 -10.06
N ASN A 289 -15.91 -1.17 -10.48
CA ASN A 289 -17.21 -1.17 -9.82
C ASN A 289 -17.14 -0.76 -8.34
N ALA A 290 -16.28 0.21 -8.01
CA ALA A 290 -16.18 0.76 -6.66
C ALA A 290 -17.55 1.26 -6.15
N SER A 291 -17.74 1.21 -4.84
CA SER A 291 -18.94 1.72 -4.18
C SER A 291 -18.80 3.17 -3.72
N ALA A 292 -17.57 3.63 -3.47
CA ALA A 292 -17.25 5.01 -3.15
C ALA A 292 -15.80 5.36 -3.54
N MET A 293 -15.56 6.65 -3.78
CA MET A 293 -14.23 7.21 -4.05
C MET A 293 -14.08 8.54 -3.28
N LEU A 294 -13.07 8.60 -2.43
CA LEU A 294 -12.63 9.78 -1.70
C LEU A 294 -11.34 10.34 -2.32
N ASP A 295 -10.88 11.48 -1.83
CA ASP A 295 -9.49 11.91 -2.04
C ASP A 295 -8.54 11.14 -1.10
N ALA A 296 -7.28 11.00 -1.50
CA ALA A 296 -6.33 10.18 -0.76
C ALA A 296 -5.98 10.81 0.61
N ALA A 297 -5.86 12.14 0.72
CA ALA A 297 -5.61 12.79 2.00
C ALA A 297 -6.68 12.46 3.06
N THR A 298 -7.96 12.49 2.70
CA THR A 298 -9.07 12.07 3.57
C THR A 298 -9.00 10.58 3.92
N GLN A 299 -8.65 9.72 2.97
CA GLN A 299 -8.49 8.29 3.23
C GLN A 299 -7.36 8.00 4.21
N PHE A 300 -6.24 8.71 4.08
CA PHE A 300 -5.12 8.58 4.98
C PHE A 300 -5.41 9.17 6.38
N ASP A 301 -6.28 10.18 6.50
CA ASP A 301 -6.77 10.61 7.82
C ASP A 301 -7.54 9.47 8.50
N PHE A 302 -8.41 8.78 7.76
CA PHE A 302 -9.16 7.65 8.26
C PHE A 302 -8.23 6.50 8.72
N TYR A 303 -7.18 6.20 7.95
CA TYR A 303 -6.16 5.23 8.37
C TYR A 303 -5.39 5.72 9.59
N ALA A 304 -4.84 6.93 9.58
CA ALA A 304 -4.07 7.49 10.69
C ALA A 304 -4.86 7.54 12.01
N GLY A 305 -6.17 7.74 11.93
CA GLY A 305 -7.11 7.70 13.07
C GLY A 305 -7.44 6.29 13.60
N GLY A 306 -6.88 5.22 13.02
CA GLY A 306 -7.14 3.84 13.45
C GLY A 306 -8.46 3.25 12.94
N GLY A 307 -8.96 3.78 11.81
CA GLY A 307 -10.17 3.30 11.15
C GLY A 307 -10.02 1.94 10.46
N LEU A 308 -8.78 1.51 10.21
CA LEU A 308 -8.48 0.24 9.56
C LEU A 308 -8.43 -0.91 10.58
N ASP A 309 -9.29 -1.91 10.41
CA ASP A 309 -9.38 -3.04 11.34
C ASP A 309 -8.26 -4.04 11.13
N ILE A 310 -8.00 -4.39 9.87
CA ILE A 310 -6.97 -5.33 9.49
C ILE A 310 -6.31 -4.96 8.17
N ALA A 311 -4.99 -5.13 8.10
CA ALA A 311 -4.21 -4.98 6.87
C ALA A 311 -3.44 -6.26 6.55
N PHE A 312 -3.40 -6.62 5.27
CA PHE A 312 -2.55 -7.69 4.76
C PHE A 312 -1.45 -7.09 3.91
N LEU A 313 -0.19 -7.28 4.29
CA LEU A 313 0.94 -6.61 3.64
C LEU A 313 2.08 -7.59 3.35
N GLY A 314 2.91 -7.28 2.36
CA GLY A 314 4.12 -8.07 2.09
C GLY A 314 5.19 -7.86 3.17
N LEU A 315 6.13 -8.81 3.28
CA LEU A 315 7.39 -8.60 4.00
C LEU A 315 8.60 -8.86 3.09
N GLY A 316 9.54 -7.92 3.05
CA GLY A 316 10.83 -8.09 2.39
C GLY A 316 11.84 -8.73 3.33
N GLU A 317 12.09 -8.10 4.47
CA GLU A 317 12.88 -8.64 5.57
C GLU A 317 12.11 -8.51 6.89
N LEU A 318 12.42 -9.37 7.86
CA LEU A 318 11.91 -9.39 9.21
C LEU A 318 13.08 -9.59 10.18
N ASP A 319 13.15 -8.80 11.25
CA ASP A 319 14.17 -8.98 12.29
C ASP A 319 13.63 -9.48 13.64
N ALA A 320 14.55 -9.72 14.57
CA ALA A 320 14.27 -10.25 15.91
C ALA A 320 13.37 -9.34 16.77
N LEU A 321 13.29 -8.04 16.45
CA LEU A 321 12.44 -7.09 17.15
C LEU A 321 11.05 -6.97 16.51
N GLY A 322 10.79 -7.70 15.43
CA GLY A 322 9.55 -7.58 14.66
C GLY A 322 9.54 -6.37 13.73
N ASN A 323 10.69 -5.83 13.35
CA ASN A 323 10.72 -4.79 12.32
C ASN A 323 10.58 -5.42 10.94
N VAL A 324 9.94 -4.71 10.01
CA VAL A 324 9.81 -5.14 8.61
C VAL A 324 10.42 -4.12 7.67
N ASN A 325 11.19 -4.60 6.70
CA ASN A 325 11.69 -3.81 5.58
C ASN A 325 10.95 -4.14 4.29
N VAL A 326 10.49 -3.10 3.61
CA VAL A 326 10.03 -3.13 2.22
C VAL A 326 10.51 -1.93 1.40
N SER A 327 11.20 -0.96 2.03
CA SER A 327 11.52 0.33 1.43
C SER A 327 12.87 0.35 0.70
N ARG A 328 13.77 -0.56 1.05
CA ARG A 328 15.02 -0.83 0.32
C ARG A 328 15.25 -2.33 0.21
N LEU A 329 15.27 -2.85 -1.02
CA LEU A 329 15.40 -4.28 -1.28
C LEU A 329 16.49 -4.53 -2.32
N GLY A 330 17.46 -5.38 -2.00
CA GLY A 330 18.59 -5.67 -2.90
C GLY A 330 19.43 -4.43 -3.26
N GLY A 331 19.50 -3.45 -2.37
CA GLY A 331 20.18 -2.16 -2.59
C GLY A 331 19.38 -1.13 -3.38
N LEU A 332 18.20 -1.48 -3.91
CA LEU A 332 17.36 -0.56 -4.68
C LEU A 332 16.43 0.26 -3.78
N THR A 333 16.31 1.56 -4.09
CA THR A 333 15.33 2.46 -3.47
C THR A 333 13.93 2.11 -3.98
N VAL A 334 13.06 1.58 -3.11
CA VAL A 334 11.66 1.28 -3.43
C VAL A 334 10.74 2.38 -2.89
N GLY A 335 10.96 2.79 -1.63
CA GLY A 335 10.07 3.68 -0.89
C GLY A 335 8.88 2.95 -0.25
N PRO A 336 8.22 3.56 0.74
CA PRO A 336 7.18 2.89 1.52
C PRO A 336 5.82 2.85 0.82
N GLY A 337 5.53 3.72 -0.16
CA GLY A 337 4.16 3.98 -0.61
C GLY A 337 3.26 4.27 0.59
N GLY A 338 2.04 3.74 0.60
CA GLY A 338 1.15 3.77 1.76
C GLY A 338 1.52 2.81 2.91
N PHE A 339 2.58 1.99 2.79
CA PHE A 339 2.86 0.90 3.72
C PHE A 339 3.01 1.37 5.17
N ILE A 340 3.74 2.46 5.42
CA ILE A 340 3.93 3.00 6.78
C ILE A 340 2.57 3.43 7.34
N ASP A 341 1.79 4.20 6.57
CA ASP A 341 0.48 4.68 6.97
C ASP A 341 -0.49 3.52 7.30
N ILE A 342 -0.44 2.45 6.52
CA ILE A 342 -1.33 1.28 6.68
C ILE A 342 -0.85 0.39 7.84
N ALA A 343 0.39 -0.10 7.77
CA ALA A 343 0.94 -1.06 8.74
C ALA A 343 0.96 -0.48 10.15
N GLN A 344 1.35 0.79 10.29
CA GLN A 344 1.46 1.43 11.59
C GLN A 344 0.10 1.78 12.19
N ASN A 345 -1.00 1.85 11.42
CA ASN A 345 -2.29 2.29 11.95
C ASN A 345 -3.41 1.25 11.91
N ALA A 346 -3.24 0.13 11.23
CA ALA A 346 -4.17 -0.99 11.33
C ALA A 346 -4.23 -1.51 12.77
N ARG A 347 -5.41 -1.88 13.27
CA ARG A 347 -5.53 -2.51 14.60
C ARG A 347 -4.83 -3.87 14.64
N LYS A 348 -4.93 -4.59 13.52
CA LYS A 348 -4.22 -5.85 13.27
C LYS A 348 -3.48 -5.76 11.93
N VAL A 349 -2.24 -6.19 11.89
CA VAL A 349 -1.47 -6.30 10.65
C VAL A 349 -0.97 -7.73 10.47
N VAL A 350 -1.20 -8.27 9.29
CA VAL A 350 -0.81 -9.62 8.88
C VAL A 350 0.18 -9.49 7.73
N PHE A 351 1.45 -9.69 8.03
CA PHE A 351 2.49 -9.75 7.03
C PHE A 351 2.49 -11.13 6.37
N CYS A 352 2.35 -11.18 5.05
CA CYS A 352 2.30 -12.40 4.26
C CYS A 352 3.47 -12.44 3.28
N GLY A 353 4.18 -13.56 3.21
CA GLY A 353 5.25 -13.71 2.22
C GLY A 353 5.96 -15.04 2.35
N THR A 354 6.84 -15.35 1.40
CA THR A 354 7.68 -16.54 1.52
C THR A 354 8.75 -16.36 2.61
N PHE A 355 9.20 -17.45 3.21
CA PHE A 355 10.23 -17.47 4.26
C PHE A 355 11.64 -17.11 3.74
N ALA A 356 11.91 -17.48 2.49
CA ALA A 356 13.16 -17.18 1.80
C ALA A 356 12.88 -16.68 0.37
N ALA A 357 13.86 -16.03 -0.24
CA ALA A 357 13.81 -15.53 -1.61
C ALA A 357 14.95 -16.11 -2.46
N LYS A 358 14.85 -15.90 -3.78
CA LYS A 358 15.83 -16.26 -4.81
C LYS A 358 16.24 -17.74 -4.79
N GLY A 359 15.54 -18.54 -5.59
CA GLY A 359 15.88 -19.96 -5.84
C GLY A 359 15.26 -20.97 -4.87
N VAL A 360 14.37 -20.53 -3.98
CA VAL A 360 13.59 -21.44 -3.14
C VAL A 360 12.69 -22.31 -4.02
N LYS A 361 12.63 -23.62 -3.74
CA LYS A 361 11.69 -24.56 -4.39
C LYS A 361 10.87 -25.26 -3.34
N LEU A 362 9.56 -25.18 -3.51
CA LEU A 362 8.56 -25.65 -2.57
C LEU A 362 7.64 -26.64 -3.28
N GLN A 363 7.08 -27.58 -2.53
CA GLN A 363 6.06 -28.50 -3.02
C GLN A 363 4.91 -28.58 -2.02
N THR A 364 3.69 -28.48 -2.54
CA THR A 364 2.44 -28.58 -1.77
C THR A 364 1.31 -29.08 -2.69
N GLY A 365 0.12 -29.33 -2.13
CA GLY A 365 -1.06 -29.84 -2.85
C GLY A 365 -1.65 -31.12 -2.22
N ASP A 366 -0.88 -31.81 -1.39
CA ASP A 366 -1.25 -33.07 -0.73
C ASP A 366 -1.55 -32.91 0.77
N GLY A 367 -1.79 -31.67 1.22
CA GLY A 367 -2.05 -31.35 2.63
C GLY A 367 -0.78 -31.09 3.44
N GLN A 368 0.38 -31.04 2.79
CA GLN A 368 1.66 -30.74 3.41
C GLN A 368 2.44 -29.66 2.64
N MET A 369 3.48 -29.12 3.27
CA MET A 369 4.50 -28.27 2.66
C MET A 369 5.85 -28.97 2.77
N ARG A 370 6.61 -28.99 1.67
CA ARG A 370 7.97 -29.52 1.62
C ARG A 370 8.92 -28.51 1.00
N VAL A 371 10.08 -28.32 1.64
CA VAL A 371 11.16 -27.51 1.09
C VAL A 371 12.11 -28.41 0.30
N LEU A 372 12.04 -28.33 -1.03
CA LEU A 372 12.90 -29.11 -1.91
C LEU A 372 14.28 -28.46 -2.07
N GLN A 373 14.32 -27.13 -2.01
CA GLN A 373 15.55 -26.34 -2.11
C GLN A 373 15.39 -25.05 -1.32
N GLN A 374 16.37 -24.72 -0.47
CA GLN A 374 16.38 -23.44 0.25
C GLN A 374 16.70 -22.28 -0.69
N GLY A 375 16.13 -21.11 -0.40
CA GLY A 375 16.46 -19.87 -1.09
C GLY A 375 17.83 -19.34 -0.68
N SER A 376 18.51 -18.67 -1.61
CA SER A 376 19.82 -18.05 -1.35
C SER A 376 19.74 -16.73 -0.58
N VAL A 377 18.56 -16.11 -0.53
CA VAL A 377 18.32 -14.86 0.21
C VAL A 377 17.43 -15.17 1.42
N ARG A 378 18.00 -15.01 2.61
CA ARG A 378 17.28 -15.10 3.88
C ARG A 378 16.46 -13.83 4.09
N LYS A 379 15.24 -13.98 4.58
CA LYS A 379 14.36 -12.84 4.89
C LYS A 379 14.19 -12.61 6.39
N LEU A 380 14.48 -13.61 7.22
CA LEU A 380 14.46 -13.51 8.68
C LEU A 380 15.88 -13.25 9.17
N VAL A 381 16.25 -11.97 9.24
CA VAL A 381 17.62 -11.47 9.42
C VAL A 381 17.83 -10.94 10.84
N ARG A 382 19.08 -10.72 11.26
CA ARG A 382 19.35 -10.17 12.61
C ARG A 382 18.80 -8.75 12.80
N GLN A 383 18.96 -7.94 11.76
CA GLN A 383 18.54 -6.55 11.70
C GLN A 383 18.17 -6.27 10.26
N VAL A 384 17.02 -5.63 10.06
CA VAL A 384 16.59 -5.22 8.73
C VAL A 384 17.44 -4.08 8.20
N ASP A 385 17.57 -3.98 6.87
CA ASP A 385 18.36 -2.93 6.23
C ASP A 385 17.75 -1.52 6.44
N GLN A 386 16.42 -1.41 6.38
CA GLN A 386 15.67 -0.22 6.77
C GLN A 386 14.39 -0.61 7.52
N ILE A 387 14.08 0.10 8.61
CA ILE A 387 12.84 -0.14 9.36
C ILE A 387 11.69 0.56 8.62
N THR A 388 10.91 -0.16 7.81
CA THR A 388 9.66 0.41 7.25
C THR A 388 8.50 0.27 8.23
N PHE A 389 8.44 -0.82 9.00
CA PHE A 389 7.53 -0.99 10.13
C PHE A 389 8.32 -1.32 11.38
N SER A 390 7.95 -0.70 12.50
CA SER A 390 8.65 -0.83 13.78
C SER A 390 7.86 -1.72 14.74
N GLY A 391 8.40 -2.90 15.05
CA GLY A 391 7.82 -3.80 16.04
C GLY A 391 7.68 -3.14 17.42
N PRO A 392 8.74 -2.49 17.96
CA PRO A 392 8.64 -1.76 19.24
C PRO A 392 7.51 -0.71 19.27
N GLN A 393 7.31 0.06 18.20
CA GLN A 393 6.22 1.04 18.13
C GLN A 393 4.84 0.38 18.09
N SER A 394 4.70 -0.76 17.41
CA SER A 394 3.45 -1.53 17.40
C SER A 394 3.04 -2.02 18.79
N LEU A 395 4.01 -2.39 19.64
CA LEU A 395 3.78 -2.79 21.03
C LEU A 395 3.29 -1.61 21.89
N VAL A 396 3.91 -0.44 21.74
CA VAL A 396 3.44 0.81 22.41
C VAL A 396 1.99 1.13 22.03
N ARG A 397 1.59 0.82 20.79
CA ARG A 397 0.24 1.03 20.27
C ARG A 397 -0.75 -0.10 20.59
N GLY A 398 -0.30 -1.22 21.16
CA GLY A 398 -1.15 -2.38 21.44
C GLY A 398 -1.70 -3.06 20.17
N GLN A 399 -0.96 -3.03 19.06
CA GLN A 399 -1.37 -3.67 17.82
C GLN A 399 -1.20 -5.19 17.88
N GLN A 400 -2.06 -5.90 17.14
CA GLN A 400 -1.84 -7.33 16.87
C GLN A 400 -1.02 -7.49 15.60
N VAL A 401 0.11 -8.20 15.67
CA VAL A 401 1.03 -8.34 14.54
C VAL A 401 1.34 -9.81 14.29
N LEU A 402 1.06 -10.28 13.08
CA LEU A 402 1.33 -11.63 12.61
C LEU A 402 2.26 -11.61 11.40
N TYR A 403 3.11 -12.62 11.29
CA TYR A 403 4.00 -12.86 10.14
C TYR A 403 3.78 -14.29 9.67
N LEU A 404 3.09 -14.44 8.54
CA LEU A 404 2.64 -15.71 8.01
C LEU A 404 3.45 -16.06 6.76
N THR A 405 4.08 -17.22 6.80
CA THR A 405 4.84 -17.78 5.67
C THR A 405 4.30 -19.13 5.24
N GLU A 406 4.86 -19.69 4.17
CA GLU A 406 4.45 -20.99 3.67
C GLU A 406 4.77 -22.16 4.62
N ARG A 407 5.69 -21.94 5.58
CA ARG A 407 6.25 -22.99 6.45
C ARG A 407 6.08 -22.75 7.94
N ALA A 408 5.95 -21.49 8.36
CA ALA A 408 5.93 -21.08 9.76
C ALA A 408 5.11 -19.79 9.98
N SER A 409 4.37 -19.71 11.08
CA SER A 409 3.65 -18.50 11.53
C SER A 409 4.29 -17.94 12.80
N PHE A 410 4.49 -16.61 12.81
CA PHE A 410 5.03 -15.88 13.94
C PHE A 410 4.06 -14.79 14.41
N ARG A 411 4.10 -14.48 15.70
CA ARG A 411 3.40 -13.34 16.30
C ARG A 411 4.38 -12.48 17.08
N LEU A 412 4.17 -11.16 17.08
CA LEU A 412 4.92 -10.27 17.95
C LEU A 412 4.26 -10.25 19.33
N THR A 413 5.06 -10.53 20.37
CA THR A 413 4.64 -10.44 21.77
C THR A 413 5.50 -9.42 22.50
N PRO A 414 5.10 -8.94 23.70
CA PRO A 414 5.95 -8.10 24.53
C PRO A 414 7.31 -8.74 24.88
N GLN A 415 7.43 -10.07 24.82
CA GLN A 415 8.65 -10.82 25.10
C GLN A 415 9.54 -10.99 23.85
N GLY A 416 9.00 -10.75 22.66
CA GLY A 416 9.69 -10.90 21.38
C GLY A 416 8.87 -11.64 20.34
N LEU A 417 9.50 -11.96 19.22
CA LEU A 417 8.89 -12.71 18.13
C LEU A 417 8.73 -14.19 18.52
N GLU A 418 7.49 -14.70 18.51
CA GLU A 418 7.16 -16.07 18.88
C GLU A 418 6.69 -16.87 17.67
N LEU A 419 7.32 -18.02 17.42
CA LEU A 419 6.86 -19.04 16.50
C LEU A 419 5.71 -19.82 17.14
N PHE A 420 4.54 -19.80 16.54
CA PHE A 420 3.34 -20.42 17.12
C PHE A 420 2.67 -21.48 16.23
N GLU A 421 2.98 -21.54 14.94
CA GLU A 421 2.53 -22.62 14.05
C GLU A 421 3.62 -23.06 13.08
N LEU A 422 3.63 -24.36 12.74
CA LEU A 422 4.38 -24.93 11.63
C LEU A 422 3.45 -25.57 10.60
N ALA A 423 3.83 -25.50 9.32
CA ALA A 423 3.13 -26.22 8.28
C ALA A 423 3.37 -27.74 8.41
N PRO A 424 2.37 -28.60 8.11
CA PRO A 424 2.57 -30.04 8.07
C PRO A 424 3.70 -30.41 7.09
N GLY A 425 4.63 -31.28 7.51
CA GLY A 425 5.76 -31.72 6.69
C GLY A 425 7.04 -30.88 6.80
N ILE A 426 7.01 -29.78 7.55
CA ILE A 426 8.17 -28.92 7.80
C ILE A 426 8.94 -29.38 9.05
N ASP A 427 10.27 -29.47 8.93
CA ASP A 427 11.16 -29.71 10.06
C ASP A 427 11.54 -28.39 10.76
N LEU A 428 11.28 -28.29 12.06
CA LEU A 428 11.54 -27.08 12.84
C LEU A 428 13.01 -26.64 12.76
N GLN A 429 13.95 -27.58 12.86
CA GLN A 429 15.37 -27.25 12.95
C GLN A 429 15.92 -26.89 11.57
N ARG A 430 15.78 -27.79 10.60
CA ARG A 430 16.35 -27.67 9.24
C ARG A 430 15.69 -26.57 8.41
N ASP A 431 14.36 -26.52 8.42
CA ASP A 431 13.59 -25.72 7.46
C ASP A 431 13.20 -24.34 7.99
N VAL A 432 13.29 -24.14 9.31
CA VAL A 432 12.95 -22.88 10.00
C VAL A 432 14.14 -22.32 10.75
N LEU A 433 14.59 -22.93 11.85
CA LEU A 433 15.58 -22.33 12.76
C LEU A 433 16.97 -22.11 12.10
N GLU A 434 17.45 -23.04 11.28
CA GLU A 434 18.73 -22.91 10.55
C GLU A 434 18.66 -21.90 9.38
N GLN A 435 17.45 -21.53 8.97
CA GLN A 435 17.18 -20.58 7.89
C GLN A 435 16.95 -19.15 8.39
N MET A 436 17.04 -18.93 9.71
CA MET A 436 16.94 -17.62 10.36
C MET A 436 18.31 -17.17 10.89
N ASP A 437 18.54 -15.86 10.95
CA ASP A 437 19.77 -15.32 11.54
C ASP A 437 19.62 -14.97 13.04
N PHE A 438 18.44 -15.23 13.61
CA PHE A 438 18.12 -15.12 15.04
C PHE A 438 17.24 -16.29 15.47
N ARG A 439 17.13 -16.54 16.79
CA ARG A 439 16.23 -17.54 17.35
C ARG A 439 14.96 -16.88 17.90
N PRO A 440 13.76 -17.26 17.43
CA PRO A 440 12.51 -16.76 17.98
C PRO A 440 12.22 -17.45 19.32
N LEU A 441 11.25 -16.91 20.06
CA LEU A 441 10.57 -17.66 21.11
C LEU A 441 9.78 -18.81 20.45
N ILE A 442 9.67 -19.94 21.13
CA ILE A 442 8.83 -21.06 20.68
C ILE A 442 7.63 -21.12 21.59
N ALA A 443 6.42 -21.10 21.02
CA ALA A 443 5.20 -21.25 21.77
C ALA A 443 5.23 -22.54 22.60
N ARG A 444 4.73 -22.48 23.84
CA ARG A 444 4.67 -23.64 24.75
C ARG A 444 3.96 -24.82 24.10
N GLU A 445 2.90 -24.53 23.37
CA GLU A 445 2.15 -25.47 22.54
C GLU A 445 2.29 -25.01 21.09
N LEU A 446 3.31 -25.54 20.42
CA LEU A 446 3.56 -25.23 19.01
C LEU A 446 2.47 -25.89 18.15
N GLY A 447 1.64 -25.05 17.53
CA GLY A 447 0.54 -25.48 16.68
C GLY A 447 1.03 -26.08 15.35
N THR A 448 0.16 -26.86 14.73
CA THR A 448 0.31 -27.27 13.32
C THR A 448 -0.76 -26.56 12.51
N MET A 449 -0.36 -25.89 11.42
CA MET A 449 -1.30 -25.26 10.49
C MET A 449 -2.25 -26.32 9.92
N ALA A 450 -3.52 -25.97 9.67
CA ALA A 450 -4.48 -26.93 9.15
C ALA A 450 -4.04 -27.50 7.79
N PRO A 451 -4.02 -28.84 7.60
CA PRO A 451 -3.69 -29.46 6.32
C PRO A 451 -4.54 -28.95 5.14
N ALA A 452 -5.76 -28.50 5.42
CA ALA A 452 -6.66 -27.92 4.41
C ALA A 452 -6.05 -26.73 3.67
N TYR A 453 -5.18 -25.93 4.29
CA TYR A 453 -4.53 -24.82 3.57
C TYR A 453 -3.65 -25.32 2.44
N PHE A 454 -3.12 -26.55 2.54
CA PHE A 454 -2.11 -27.16 1.67
C PHE A 454 -2.66 -28.20 0.69
N LEU A 455 -4.00 -28.35 0.59
CA LEU A 455 -4.64 -29.26 -0.37
C LEU A 455 -4.95 -28.54 -1.69
N GLU A 456 -4.69 -29.19 -2.82
CA GLU A 456 -5.04 -28.63 -4.13
C GLU A 456 -6.55 -28.49 -4.33
N SER A 457 -7.36 -29.33 -3.67
CA SER A 457 -8.80 -29.24 -3.73
C SER A 457 -9.34 -27.89 -3.23
N LYS A 458 -10.52 -27.51 -3.72
CA LYS A 458 -11.21 -26.29 -3.27
C LYS A 458 -11.49 -26.41 -1.77
N VAL A 459 -10.86 -25.56 -0.98
CA VAL A 459 -11.19 -25.43 0.45
C VAL A 459 -12.59 -24.83 0.56
N PRO A 460 -13.50 -25.43 1.36
CA PRO A 460 -14.84 -24.89 1.59
C PRO A 460 -14.80 -23.45 2.13
N ALA A 461 -15.95 -22.77 2.12
CA ALA A 461 -16.09 -21.42 2.67
C ALA A 461 -15.58 -21.34 4.12
N LEU A 462 -15.11 -20.17 4.54
CA LEU A 462 -14.72 -19.95 5.95
C LEU A 462 -15.96 -20.13 6.84
N GLU A 463 -15.91 -21.07 7.78
CA GLU A 463 -16.97 -21.23 8.79
C GLU A 463 -17.05 -19.96 9.66
N ALA A 464 -18.28 -19.60 10.03
CA ALA A 464 -18.68 -18.28 10.54
C ALA A 464 -18.22 -17.98 11.97
#